data_AF-A0A7W1KZ92-F1
#
_entry.id   AF-A0A7W1KZ92-F1
#
_cell.length_a   1.000
_cell.length_b   1.000
_cell.length_c   1.000
_cell.angle_alpha   90.00
_cell.angle_beta   90.00
_cell.angle_gamma   90.00
#
_symmetry.space_group_name_H-M   'P 1'
#
loop_
_entity.id
_entity.type
_entity.pdbx_description
1 polymer ?
#
loop_
_entity_poly.entity_id
_entity_poly.type
_entity_poly.pdbx_seq_one_letter_code
_entity_poly.pdbx_strand_id
1 'polypeptide(L)'
;MNTHSNLDLRAMARRAMIENGFAAEMPTRAVPELQAIDDTQQIELNDPSIRDMRSTLWSSIDNRESRDLDQVEYAEELPNKDIRLLIGIADVDAFVPKDSAIDRHAFENTTSVYTGVETFPMLPEKLSNQTTSLLEDVDHLVVVIEMVLDTEGKVRSSEVYRAKVRNHAKLIYEQVGAWLEDRAPAPSKVSELAGLADQLRLQDEATERLRALRQQSGALNLQTIEAKPVAVDGRIIDLVTSENNRARDIIESFMVAANTEMAQFLESEGWPSIRRVVRTPKRWPRIAEIAKGFGENLPTEPDSGSLAAFLARRRADDPVHFPDLSLSIVKLLGAGEYTVERPGTEGEG
;
A
#
# COMPACT_ATOMS: atom_id res chain seq x y z
N MET A 1 -4.45 -48.78 -6.68
CA MET A 1 -3.28 -47.88 -6.65
C MET A 1 -3.69 -46.60 -7.34
N ASN A 2 -4.11 -45.57 -6.58
CA ASN A 2 -4.44 -44.27 -7.15
C ASN A 2 -3.15 -43.57 -7.54
N THR A 3 -2.88 -43.48 -8.84
CA THR A 3 -1.89 -42.59 -9.42
C THR A 3 -2.44 -41.17 -9.39
N HIS A 4 -2.48 -40.54 -8.22
CA HIS A 4 -2.51 -39.09 -8.18
C HIS A 4 -1.13 -38.64 -8.66
N SER A 5 -1.04 -38.16 -9.91
CA SER A 5 0.12 -37.39 -10.34
C SER A 5 0.34 -36.30 -9.29
N ASN A 6 1.51 -36.30 -8.66
CA ASN A 6 1.87 -35.28 -7.69
C ASN A 6 1.83 -33.94 -8.46
N LEU A 7 0.78 -33.13 -8.22
CA LEU A 7 0.61 -31.84 -8.88
C LEU A 7 1.76 -30.94 -8.44
N ASP A 8 2.60 -30.53 -9.38
CA ASP A 8 3.65 -29.56 -9.12
C ASP A 8 3.09 -28.14 -9.26
N LEU A 9 2.64 -27.58 -8.14
CA LEU A 9 2.03 -26.25 -8.11
C LEU A 9 3.02 -25.15 -8.52
N ARG A 10 4.32 -25.32 -8.29
CA ARG A 10 5.35 -24.34 -8.69
C ARG A 10 5.54 -24.37 -10.20
N ALA A 11 5.63 -25.56 -10.81
CA ALA A 11 5.67 -25.68 -12.25
C ALA A 11 4.41 -25.08 -12.92
N MET A 12 3.24 -25.26 -12.31
CA MET A 12 1.99 -24.64 -12.79
C MET A 12 2.01 -23.11 -12.67
N ALA A 13 2.50 -22.57 -11.55
CA ALA A 13 2.65 -21.13 -11.33
C ALA A 13 3.60 -20.49 -12.37
N ARG A 14 4.76 -21.13 -12.60
CA ARG A 14 5.73 -20.71 -13.63
C ARG A 14 5.15 -20.74 -15.04
N ARG A 15 4.38 -21.78 -15.37
CA ARG A 15 3.69 -21.84 -16.67
C ARG A 15 2.68 -20.70 -16.80
N ALA A 16 1.88 -20.44 -15.76
CA ALA A 16 0.91 -19.35 -15.77
C ALA A 16 1.57 -17.98 -15.97
N MET A 17 2.74 -17.73 -15.36
CA MET A 17 3.53 -16.52 -15.61
C MET A 17 3.83 -16.34 -17.10
N ILE A 18 4.42 -17.37 -17.72
CA ILE A 18 4.83 -17.33 -19.13
C ILE A 18 3.62 -17.21 -20.06
N GLU A 19 2.54 -17.96 -19.81
CA GLU A 19 1.31 -17.92 -20.61
C GLU A 19 0.63 -16.54 -20.58
N ASN A 20 0.81 -15.78 -19.50
CA ASN A 20 0.27 -14.42 -19.36
C ASN A 20 1.29 -13.32 -19.72
N GLY A 21 2.43 -13.68 -20.31
CA GLY A 21 3.41 -12.73 -20.84
C GLY A 21 4.39 -12.15 -19.82
N PHE A 22 4.49 -12.74 -18.62
CA PHE A 22 5.48 -12.34 -17.62
C PHE A 22 6.76 -13.16 -17.73
N ALA A 23 7.88 -12.56 -17.33
CA ALA A 23 9.15 -13.23 -17.13
C ALA A 23 9.19 -13.91 -15.75
N ALA A 24 9.20 -15.24 -15.75
CA ALA A 24 9.27 -16.05 -14.52
C ALA A 24 10.67 -16.09 -13.87
N GLU A 25 11.71 -15.68 -14.60
CA GLU A 25 13.10 -15.71 -14.13
C GLU A 25 13.81 -14.38 -14.39
N MET A 26 14.68 -14.01 -13.46
CA MET A 26 15.53 -12.83 -13.60
C MET A 26 16.54 -13.06 -14.75
N PRO A 27 16.73 -12.10 -15.67
CA PRO A 27 17.65 -12.30 -16.78
C PRO A 27 19.10 -12.39 -16.30
N THR A 28 19.89 -13.27 -16.91
CA THR A 28 21.31 -13.48 -16.55
C THR A 28 22.15 -12.20 -16.63
N ARG A 29 21.78 -11.28 -17.52
CA ARG A 29 22.39 -9.94 -17.64
C ARG A 29 22.19 -9.03 -16.41
N ALA A 30 21.26 -9.34 -15.51
CA ALA A 30 21.10 -8.62 -14.24
C ALA A 30 22.09 -9.09 -13.16
N VAL A 31 22.75 -10.24 -13.33
CA VAL A 31 23.68 -10.79 -12.33
C VAL A 31 24.87 -9.85 -12.05
N PRO A 32 25.56 -9.27 -13.06
CA PRO A 32 26.64 -8.32 -12.80
C PRO A 32 26.15 -7.05 -12.08
N GLU A 33 24.95 -6.55 -12.42
CA GLU A 33 24.34 -5.37 -11.77
C GLU A 33 24.06 -5.67 -10.29
N LEU A 34 23.52 -6.86 -9.98
CA LEU A 34 23.29 -7.31 -8.61
C LEU A 34 24.58 -7.49 -7.79
N GLN A 35 25.66 -7.92 -8.43
CA GLN A 35 26.97 -8.05 -7.78
C GLN A 35 27.61 -6.69 -7.50
N ALA A 36 27.30 -5.68 -8.29
CA ALA A 36 27.81 -4.32 -8.12
C ALA A 36 27.06 -3.52 -7.06
N ILE A 37 25.83 -3.91 -6.71
CA ILE A 37 25.07 -3.30 -5.62
C ILE A 37 25.81 -3.56 -4.30
N ASP A 38 26.33 -2.48 -3.72
CA ASP A 38 26.93 -2.44 -2.40
C ASP A 38 25.83 -2.46 -1.33
N ASP A 39 25.81 -3.53 -0.52
CA ASP A 39 24.81 -3.75 0.52
C ASP A 39 24.89 -2.71 1.65
N THR A 40 25.94 -1.90 1.69
CA THR A 40 26.15 -0.91 2.75
C THR A 40 25.48 0.44 2.48
N GLN A 41 24.89 0.65 1.29
CA GLN A 41 24.25 1.92 0.86
C GLN A 41 25.15 3.18 1.02
N GLN A 42 26.46 2.99 1.20
CA GLN A 42 27.35 4.02 1.75
C GLN A 42 27.54 5.24 0.85
N ILE A 43 27.43 5.08 -0.46
CA ILE A 43 27.74 6.17 -1.41
C ILE A 43 26.73 7.29 -1.27
N GLU A 44 25.44 6.98 -1.22
CA GLU A 44 24.41 7.99 -1.15
C GLU A 44 24.10 8.45 0.28
N LEU A 45 24.34 7.62 1.31
CA LEU A 45 24.23 8.04 2.71
C LEU A 45 25.21 9.17 3.10
N ASN A 46 26.29 9.35 2.33
CA ASN A 46 27.29 10.39 2.55
C ASN A 46 27.00 11.71 1.81
N ASP A 47 25.94 11.79 1.00
CA ASP A 47 25.55 13.04 0.35
C ASP A 47 25.02 14.05 1.41
N PRO A 48 25.65 15.23 1.56
CA PRO A 48 25.24 16.24 2.53
C PRO A 48 23.94 16.98 2.12
N SER A 49 23.49 16.84 0.87
CA SER A 49 22.21 17.42 0.41
C SER A 49 21.00 16.59 0.87
N ILE A 50 21.20 15.33 1.25
CA ILE A 50 20.15 14.43 1.72
C ILE A 50 19.95 14.65 3.24
N ARG A 51 18.70 14.94 3.63
CA ARG A 51 18.35 15.22 5.04
C ARG A 51 18.67 14.01 5.93
N ASP A 52 19.27 14.24 7.08
CA ASP A 52 19.52 13.18 8.06
C ASP A 52 18.38 13.15 9.08
N MET A 53 17.59 12.08 9.02
CA MET A 53 16.41 11.86 9.88
C MET A 53 16.51 10.53 10.62
N ARG A 54 17.72 9.98 10.77
CA ARG A 54 17.95 8.68 11.44
C ARG A 54 17.58 8.70 12.92
N SER A 55 17.56 9.87 13.55
CA SER A 55 17.15 10.04 14.95
C SER A 55 15.63 10.13 15.14
N THR A 56 14.87 10.33 14.07
CA THR A 56 13.39 10.34 14.13
C THR A 56 12.90 8.92 14.42
N LEU A 57 11.86 8.79 15.24
CA LEU A 57 11.30 7.51 15.69
C LEU A 57 10.44 6.85 14.60
N TRP A 58 11.05 6.55 13.46
CA TRP A 58 10.41 5.82 12.36
C TRP A 58 10.07 4.39 12.77
N SER A 59 8.91 3.91 12.32
CA SER A 59 8.50 2.51 12.42
C SER A 59 7.83 2.07 11.12
N SER A 60 7.77 0.77 10.85
CA SER A 60 6.93 0.19 9.81
C SER A 60 5.88 -0.73 10.43
N ILE A 61 4.72 -0.92 9.77
CA ILE A 61 3.71 -1.92 10.12
C ILE A 61 3.46 -2.81 8.92
N ASP A 62 3.74 -4.10 9.06
CA ASP A 62 3.74 -5.04 7.95
C ASP A 62 3.11 -6.38 8.32
N ASN A 63 2.97 -7.27 7.33
CA ASN A 63 2.69 -8.67 7.65
C ASN A 63 3.89 -9.28 8.38
N ARG A 64 3.64 -10.27 9.24
CA ARG A 64 4.67 -10.97 10.00
C ARG A 64 5.83 -11.43 9.11
N GLU A 65 5.49 -12.01 7.96
CA GLU A 65 6.45 -12.66 7.06
C GLU A 65 7.00 -11.74 5.96
N SER A 66 6.53 -10.49 5.88
CA SER A 66 7.04 -9.52 4.93
C SER A 66 8.52 -9.23 5.19
N ARG A 67 9.29 -9.24 4.11
CA ARG A 67 10.72 -8.90 4.09
C ARG A 67 11.04 -7.72 3.16
N ASP A 68 10.04 -7.30 2.41
CA ASP A 68 9.95 -6.20 1.46
C ASP A 68 9.22 -5.04 2.14
N LEU A 69 9.92 -4.35 3.03
CA LEU A 69 9.34 -3.23 3.79
C LEU A 69 9.54 -1.97 2.97
N ASP A 70 8.49 -1.52 2.29
CA ASP A 70 8.59 -0.41 1.34
C ASP A 70 8.42 0.97 1.99
N GLN A 71 7.90 1.02 3.22
CA GLN A 71 7.56 2.27 3.90
C GLN A 71 7.87 2.30 5.40
N VAL A 72 8.10 3.51 5.92
CA VAL A 72 8.16 3.84 7.35
C VAL A 72 7.42 5.13 7.63
N GLU A 73 6.84 5.26 8.82
CA GLU A 73 6.00 6.40 9.18
C GLU A 73 6.37 7.03 10.51
N TYR A 74 6.09 8.33 10.61
CA TYR A 74 6.24 9.12 11.83
C TYR A 74 5.20 10.25 11.84
N ALA A 75 4.71 10.63 13.01
CA ALA A 75 3.77 11.71 13.23
C ALA A 75 4.17 12.55 14.45
N GLU A 76 3.91 13.84 14.37
CA GLU A 76 4.20 14.85 15.39
C GLU A 76 3.01 15.80 15.56
N GLU A 77 2.53 15.98 16.80
CA GLU A 77 1.51 16.99 17.11
C GLU A 77 2.17 18.37 17.14
N LEU A 78 1.62 19.31 16.36
CA LEU A 78 2.05 20.70 16.32
C LEU A 78 1.31 21.54 17.38
N PRO A 79 1.85 22.73 17.77
CA PRO A 79 1.25 23.55 18.83
C PRO A 79 -0.22 23.95 18.62
N ASN A 80 -0.69 23.95 17.38
CA ASN A 80 -2.06 24.28 16.97
C ASN A 80 -2.99 23.06 16.85
N LYS A 81 -2.58 21.87 17.29
CA LYS A 81 -3.30 20.58 17.15
C LYS A 81 -3.35 20.01 15.74
N ASP A 82 -2.65 20.62 14.80
CA ASP A 82 -2.35 19.98 13.53
C ASP A 82 -1.37 18.82 13.75
N ILE A 83 -1.36 17.86 12.84
CA ILE A 83 -0.46 16.72 12.86
C ILE A 83 0.47 16.82 11.66
N ARG A 84 1.78 16.92 11.90
CA ARG A 84 2.78 16.68 10.86
C ARG A 84 2.91 15.17 10.71
N LEU A 85 2.61 14.65 9.52
CA LEU A 85 2.78 13.26 9.14
C LEU A 85 3.94 13.15 8.16
N LEU A 86 4.85 12.22 8.41
CA LEU A 86 5.98 11.88 7.57
C LEU A 86 5.85 10.43 7.11
N ILE A 87 5.96 10.22 5.81
CA ILE A 87 5.93 8.88 5.20
C ILE A 87 7.19 8.75 4.35
N GLY A 88 8.11 7.88 4.77
CA GLY A 88 9.31 7.55 4.01
C GLY A 88 9.07 6.31 3.15
N ILE A 89 9.20 6.45 1.83
CA ILE A 89 9.12 5.34 0.87
C ILE A 89 10.53 4.97 0.43
N ALA A 90 10.83 3.66 0.38
CA ALA A 90 12.11 3.14 -0.07
C ALA A 90 12.53 3.74 -1.42
N ASP A 91 13.76 4.26 -1.49
CA ASP A 91 14.29 4.89 -2.69
C ASP A 91 14.84 3.84 -3.67
N VAL A 92 13.94 3.14 -4.35
CA VAL A 92 14.28 2.06 -5.29
C VAL A 92 15.06 2.59 -6.52
N ASP A 93 14.75 3.79 -6.98
CA ASP A 93 15.36 4.40 -8.17
C ASP A 93 16.88 4.59 -7.99
N ALA A 94 17.33 4.87 -6.77
CA ALA A 94 18.75 4.95 -6.42
C ALA A 94 19.56 3.68 -6.74
N PHE A 95 18.91 2.51 -6.81
CA PHE A 95 19.56 1.22 -7.02
C PHE A 95 19.21 0.55 -8.35
N VAL A 96 18.25 1.09 -9.10
CA VAL A 96 17.77 0.50 -10.35
C VAL A 96 17.90 1.54 -11.46
N PRO A 97 19.11 1.73 -12.04
CA PRO A 97 19.31 2.71 -13.08
C PRO A 97 18.40 2.44 -14.29
N LYS A 98 17.82 3.51 -14.83
CA LYS A 98 17.04 3.45 -16.07
C LYS A 98 17.81 2.74 -17.19
N ASP A 99 17.10 1.93 -17.95
CA ASP A 99 17.60 1.09 -19.05
C ASP A 99 18.59 -0.01 -18.63
N SER A 100 18.80 -0.26 -17.32
CA SER A 100 19.55 -1.41 -16.82
C SER A 100 18.88 -2.75 -17.16
N ALA A 101 19.56 -3.86 -16.89
CA ALA A 101 18.95 -5.18 -17.04
C ALA A 101 17.85 -5.43 -16.01
N ILE A 102 18.04 -4.95 -14.78
CA ILE A 102 17.03 -4.98 -13.72
C ILE A 102 15.82 -4.12 -14.11
N ASP A 103 16.03 -2.86 -14.52
CA ASP A 103 14.96 -1.95 -14.94
C ASP A 103 14.13 -2.55 -16.09
N ARG A 104 14.78 -3.11 -17.10
CA ARG A 104 14.06 -3.73 -18.23
C ARG A 104 13.26 -4.96 -17.83
N HIS A 105 13.69 -5.71 -16.82
CA HIS A 105 12.90 -6.82 -16.26
C HIS A 105 11.71 -6.29 -15.45
N ALA A 106 11.92 -5.27 -14.62
CA ALA A 106 10.85 -4.60 -13.89
C ALA A 106 9.81 -4.00 -14.84
N PHE A 107 10.24 -3.42 -15.96
CA PHE A 107 9.36 -2.93 -17.04
C PHE A 107 8.56 -4.07 -17.69
N GLU A 108 9.20 -5.19 -18.01
CA GLU A 108 8.52 -6.36 -18.61
C GLU A 108 7.46 -6.94 -17.66
N ASN A 109 7.79 -7.11 -16.39
CA ASN A 109 6.85 -7.67 -15.41
C ASN A 109 5.84 -6.64 -14.89
N THR A 110 6.17 -5.35 -14.87
CA THR A 110 5.37 -4.22 -14.36
C THR A 110 4.99 -4.28 -12.86
N THR A 111 4.90 -5.47 -12.28
CA THR A 111 4.48 -5.72 -10.90
C THR A 111 5.00 -7.08 -10.42
N SER A 112 5.08 -7.26 -9.09
CA SER A 112 5.34 -8.57 -8.49
C SER A 112 4.07 -9.43 -8.58
N VAL A 113 4.22 -10.69 -8.98
CA VAL A 113 3.08 -11.62 -9.13
C VAL A 113 3.05 -12.63 -7.98
N TYR A 114 1.98 -12.58 -7.19
CA TYR A 114 1.76 -13.46 -6.04
C TYR A 114 0.81 -14.60 -6.41
N THR A 115 1.34 -15.79 -6.71
CA THR A 115 0.52 -16.95 -7.12
C THR A 115 -0.05 -17.76 -5.94
N GLY A 116 0.33 -17.39 -4.71
CA GLY A 116 0.00 -18.11 -3.47
C GLY A 116 0.92 -19.28 -3.14
N VAL A 117 1.67 -19.81 -4.11
CA VAL A 117 2.66 -20.89 -3.92
C VAL A 117 4.10 -20.48 -4.19
N GLU A 118 4.28 -19.48 -5.06
CA GLU A 118 5.56 -18.86 -5.43
C GLU A 118 5.27 -17.38 -5.73
N THR A 119 6.13 -16.50 -5.20
CA THR A 119 6.13 -15.08 -5.55
C THR A 119 7.14 -14.87 -6.67
N PHE A 120 6.73 -14.21 -7.73
CA PHE A 120 7.62 -13.78 -8.81
C PHE A 120 7.85 -12.28 -8.67
N PRO A 121 8.97 -11.86 -8.06
CA PRO A 121 9.16 -10.46 -7.73
C PRO A 121 9.51 -9.64 -8.98
N MET A 122 9.00 -8.40 -9.04
CA MET A 122 9.34 -7.43 -10.09
C MET A 122 10.83 -7.09 -10.07
N LEU A 123 11.41 -7.04 -8.87
CA LEU A 123 12.82 -6.74 -8.62
C LEU A 123 13.52 -7.99 -8.06
N PRO A 124 14.84 -8.13 -8.27
CA PRO A 124 15.63 -9.17 -7.61
C PRO A 124 15.45 -9.18 -6.10
N GLU A 125 15.39 -10.36 -5.48
CA GLU A 125 15.22 -10.51 -4.03
C GLU A 125 16.29 -9.79 -3.21
N LYS A 126 17.52 -9.68 -3.74
CA LYS A 126 18.59 -8.90 -3.11
C LYS A 126 18.18 -7.44 -2.92
N LEU A 127 17.52 -6.84 -3.91
CA LEU A 127 16.99 -5.48 -3.79
C LEU A 127 15.76 -5.47 -2.89
N SER A 128 14.70 -6.20 -3.28
CA SER A 128 13.40 -6.11 -2.62
C SER A 128 13.41 -6.52 -1.15
N ASN A 129 14.21 -7.52 -0.75
CA ASN A 129 14.17 -8.09 0.60
C ASN A 129 15.38 -7.69 1.46
N GLN A 130 16.30 -6.89 0.92
CA GLN A 130 17.52 -6.47 1.62
C GLN A 130 17.82 -5.01 1.32
N THR A 131 18.40 -4.71 0.14
CA THR A 131 19.01 -3.40 -0.11
C THR A 131 18.02 -2.25 0.01
N THR A 132 16.81 -2.36 -0.56
CA THR A 132 15.81 -1.27 -0.53
C THR A 132 14.76 -1.50 0.54
N SER A 133 14.65 -2.70 1.09
CA SER A 133 13.73 -2.98 2.20
C SER A 133 14.17 -2.20 3.43
N LEU A 134 13.27 -1.43 4.01
CA LEU A 134 13.47 -0.60 5.21
C LEU A 134 13.54 -1.44 6.49
N LEU A 135 14.46 -2.39 6.51
CA LEU A 135 14.73 -3.31 7.62
C LEU A 135 15.10 -2.54 8.90
N GLU A 136 14.67 -3.09 10.04
CA GLU A 136 14.93 -2.55 11.37
C GLU A 136 16.43 -2.36 11.64
N ASP A 137 16.78 -1.27 12.32
CA ASP A 137 18.12 -0.88 12.79
C ASP A 137 19.18 -0.64 11.70
N VAL A 138 18.78 -0.65 10.42
CA VAL A 138 19.65 -0.34 9.28
C VAL A 138 19.37 1.07 8.77
N ASP A 139 20.42 1.77 8.32
CA ASP A 139 20.27 3.08 7.69
C ASP A 139 19.80 2.89 6.25
N HIS A 140 18.76 3.63 5.86
CA HIS A 140 18.14 3.55 4.54
C HIS A 140 17.97 4.92 3.89
N LEU A 141 17.97 4.93 2.57
CA LEU A 141 17.47 6.05 1.78
C LEU A 141 15.98 5.93 1.52
N VAL A 142 15.29 7.05 1.69
CA VAL A 142 13.87 7.17 1.40
C VAL A 142 13.55 8.47 0.69
N VAL A 143 12.48 8.45 -0.10
CA VAL A 143 11.73 9.65 -0.48
C VAL A 143 10.68 9.90 0.59
N VAL A 144 10.80 11.01 1.31
CA VAL A 144 9.85 11.44 2.33
C VAL A 144 8.77 12.29 1.69
N ILE A 145 7.51 11.93 1.95
CA ILE A 145 6.35 12.79 1.78
C ILE A 145 5.98 13.34 3.16
N GLU A 146 6.25 14.62 3.37
CA GLU A 146 5.84 15.35 4.56
C GLU A 146 4.51 16.06 4.29
N MET A 147 3.56 15.97 5.22
CA MET A 147 2.30 16.69 5.14
C MET A 147 1.83 17.18 6.51
N VAL A 148 1.15 18.33 6.55
CA VAL A 148 0.55 18.87 7.77
C VAL A 148 -0.96 18.76 7.65
N LEU A 149 -1.56 17.92 8.49
CA LEU A 149 -3.00 17.68 8.57
C LEU A 149 -3.61 18.59 9.63
N ASP A 150 -4.64 19.33 9.27
CA ASP A 150 -5.41 20.08 10.28
C ASP A 150 -6.33 19.17 11.11
N THR A 151 -7.12 19.77 12.01
CA THR A 151 -8.09 19.05 12.86
C THR A 151 -9.21 18.36 12.09
N GLU A 152 -9.44 18.72 10.83
CA GLU A 152 -10.46 18.14 9.95
C GLU A 152 -9.84 17.12 8.96
N GLY A 153 -8.52 16.89 9.05
CA GLY A 153 -7.79 15.97 8.17
C GLY A 153 -7.39 16.56 6.82
N LYS A 154 -7.61 17.87 6.62
CA LYS A 154 -7.20 18.53 5.38
C LYS A 154 -5.71 18.81 5.40
N VAL A 155 -5.03 18.50 4.30
CA VAL A 155 -3.62 18.85 4.11
C VAL A 155 -3.48 20.36 3.91
N ARG A 156 -2.70 21.00 4.78
CA ARG A 156 -2.42 22.45 4.76
C ARG A 156 -1.15 22.80 3.99
N SER A 157 -0.17 21.92 4.05
CA SER A 157 1.09 22.01 3.33
C SER A 157 1.69 20.63 3.18
N SER A 158 2.43 20.42 2.10
CA SER A 158 3.22 19.22 1.87
C SER A 158 4.57 19.55 1.26
N GLU A 159 5.55 18.67 1.47
CA GLU A 159 6.88 18.75 0.88
C GLU A 159 7.35 17.32 0.53
N VAL A 160 8.08 17.19 -0.57
CA VAL A 160 8.69 15.92 -0.99
C VAL A 160 10.21 16.11 -1.06
N TYR A 161 10.97 15.23 -0.39
CA TYR A 161 12.42 15.31 -0.35
C TYR A 161 13.08 13.97 -0.04
N ARG A 162 14.36 13.80 -0.39
CA ARG A 162 15.14 12.61 -0.03
C ARG A 162 15.68 12.73 1.40
N ALA A 163 15.68 11.63 2.15
CA ALA A 163 16.21 11.56 3.50
C ALA A 163 16.92 10.22 3.80
N LYS A 164 17.77 10.25 4.82
CA LYS A 164 18.40 9.11 5.45
C LYS A 164 17.63 8.79 6.71
N VAL A 165 17.14 7.57 6.84
CA VAL A 165 16.31 7.13 7.97
C VAL A 165 16.87 5.86 8.58
N ARG A 166 16.46 5.56 9.80
CA ARG A 166 16.66 4.24 10.44
C ARG A 166 15.29 3.80 10.94
N ASN A 167 14.84 2.63 10.50
CA ASN A 167 13.61 2.04 11.02
C ASN A 167 13.89 1.50 12.43
N HIS A 168 13.28 2.08 13.47
CA HIS A 168 13.51 1.66 14.86
C HIS A 168 12.59 0.52 15.31
N ALA A 169 11.54 0.22 14.53
CA ALA A 169 10.60 -0.84 14.86
C ALA A 169 9.87 -1.41 13.62
N LYS A 170 10.08 -2.69 13.33
CA LYS A 170 9.18 -3.47 12.46
C LYS A 170 8.03 -4.02 13.30
N LEU A 171 6.82 -3.54 13.02
CA LEU A 171 5.61 -3.95 13.72
C LEU A 171 4.74 -4.87 12.85
N ILE A 172 3.80 -5.56 13.50
CA ILE A 172 2.93 -6.55 12.85
C ILE A 172 1.48 -6.08 12.94
N TYR A 173 0.79 -6.04 11.79
CA TYR A 173 -0.61 -5.60 11.69
C TYR A 173 -1.52 -6.21 12.75
N GLU A 174 -1.51 -7.53 12.91
CA GLU A 174 -2.40 -8.22 13.85
C GLU A 174 -2.15 -7.81 15.30
N GLN A 175 -0.88 -7.56 15.67
CA GLN A 175 -0.51 -7.25 17.04
C GLN A 175 -0.80 -5.79 17.39
N VAL A 176 -0.45 -4.86 16.49
CA VAL A 176 -0.74 -3.43 16.66
C VAL A 176 -2.24 -3.19 16.59
N GLY A 177 -2.93 -3.79 15.62
CA GLY A 177 -4.38 -3.63 15.47
C GLY A 177 -5.15 -4.12 16.68
N ALA A 178 -4.84 -5.33 17.18
CA ALA A 178 -5.50 -5.85 18.39
C ALA A 178 -5.22 -4.98 19.63
N TRP A 179 -4.03 -4.37 19.73
CA TRP A 179 -3.71 -3.45 20.82
C TRP A 179 -4.45 -2.10 20.71
N LEU A 180 -4.47 -1.47 19.54
CA LEU A 180 -5.19 -0.21 19.29
C LEU A 180 -6.72 -0.35 19.42
N GLU A 181 -7.22 -1.59 19.40
CA GLU A 181 -8.63 -1.94 19.59
C GLU A 181 -8.94 -2.44 21.02
N ASP A 182 -7.98 -2.35 21.95
CA ASP A 182 -8.10 -2.81 23.33
C ASP A 182 -8.43 -4.31 23.47
N ARG A 183 -8.11 -5.13 22.46
CA ARG A 183 -8.33 -6.59 22.44
C ARG A 183 -7.10 -7.39 22.89
N ALA A 184 -5.93 -6.77 22.94
CA ALA A 184 -4.68 -7.40 23.34
C ALA A 184 -3.75 -6.38 24.05
N PRO A 185 -2.80 -6.83 24.88
CA PRO A 185 -1.76 -5.94 25.42
C PRO A 185 -0.87 -5.39 24.29
N ALA A 186 -0.19 -4.29 24.58
CA ALA A 186 0.78 -3.71 23.66
C ALA A 186 1.86 -4.74 23.27
N PRO A 187 2.28 -4.78 21.99
CA PRO A 187 3.44 -5.57 21.58
C PRO A 187 4.67 -5.21 22.43
N SER A 188 5.58 -6.17 22.66
CA SER A 188 6.76 -5.94 23.50
C SER A 188 7.58 -4.75 23.02
N LYS A 189 7.84 -4.66 21.71
CA LYS A 189 8.55 -3.55 21.07
C LYS A 189 7.90 -2.19 21.34
N VAL A 190 6.57 -2.11 21.27
CA VAL A 190 5.79 -0.89 21.57
C VAL A 190 5.93 -0.48 23.04
N SER A 191 6.08 -1.44 23.94
CA SER A 191 6.26 -1.19 25.37
C SER A 191 7.70 -0.85 25.75
N GLU A 192 8.68 -1.41 25.03
CA GLU A 192 10.12 -1.28 25.31
C GLU A 192 10.73 -0.02 24.68
N LEU A 193 10.26 0.40 23.50
CA LEU A 193 10.76 1.58 22.80
C LEU A 193 10.02 2.84 23.26
N ALA A 194 10.74 3.71 23.99
CA ALA A 194 10.18 4.93 24.55
C ALA A 194 9.54 5.82 23.47
N GLY A 195 8.29 6.25 23.72
CA GLY A 195 7.53 7.11 22.82
C GLY A 195 6.79 6.38 21.70
N LEU A 196 7.11 5.12 21.38
CA LEU A 196 6.48 4.41 20.25
C LEU A 196 4.98 4.20 20.45
N ALA A 197 4.53 3.93 21.68
CA ALA A 197 3.12 3.79 21.98
C ALA A 197 2.32 5.08 21.72
N ASP A 198 2.89 6.24 22.05
CA ASP A 198 2.25 7.54 21.81
C ASP A 198 2.30 7.91 20.32
N GLN A 199 3.39 7.54 19.65
CA GLN A 199 3.57 7.69 18.22
C GLN A 199 2.45 6.95 17.46
N LEU A 200 2.21 5.66 17.75
CA LEU A 200 1.18 4.86 17.09
C LEU A 200 -0.25 5.36 17.38
N ARG A 201 -0.50 5.91 18.56
CA ARG A 201 -1.80 6.54 18.87
C ARG A 201 -2.02 7.84 18.10
N LEU A 202 -0.96 8.64 17.91
CA LEU A 202 -1.05 9.85 17.10
C LEU A 202 -1.23 9.51 15.61
N GLN A 203 -0.58 8.44 15.13
CA GLN A 203 -0.83 7.92 13.78
C GLN A 203 -2.30 7.49 13.62
N ASP A 204 -2.84 6.75 14.59
CA ASP A 204 -4.24 6.35 14.62
C ASP A 204 -5.21 7.56 14.62
N GLU A 205 -4.91 8.62 15.37
CA GLU A 205 -5.67 9.87 15.32
C GLU A 205 -5.62 10.53 13.93
N ALA A 206 -4.44 10.62 13.31
CA ALA A 206 -4.29 11.15 11.96
C ALA A 206 -5.11 10.33 10.94
N THR A 207 -5.13 9.01 11.09
CA THR A 207 -5.95 8.10 10.28
C THR A 207 -7.43 8.39 10.41
N GLU A 208 -7.96 8.58 11.62
CA GLU A 208 -9.38 8.93 11.81
C GLU A 208 -9.73 10.26 11.11
N ARG A 209 -8.86 11.28 11.21
CA ARG A 209 -9.06 12.55 10.51
C ARG A 209 -9.08 12.38 8.98
N LEU A 210 -8.12 11.64 8.42
CA LEU A 210 -8.06 11.36 6.97
C LEU A 210 -9.29 10.58 6.48
N ARG A 211 -9.73 9.58 7.24
CA ARG A 211 -10.90 8.76 6.89
C ARG A 211 -12.19 9.57 6.97
N ALA A 212 -12.35 10.41 7.99
CA ALA A 212 -13.50 11.29 8.11
C ALA A 212 -13.62 12.23 6.90
N LEU A 213 -12.51 12.84 6.48
CA LEU A 213 -12.47 13.67 5.28
C LEU A 213 -12.84 12.88 4.02
N ARG A 214 -12.22 11.71 3.80
CA ARG A 214 -12.50 10.84 2.64
C ARG A 214 -13.98 10.44 2.59
N GLN A 215 -14.58 10.10 3.74
CA GLN A 215 -15.99 9.76 3.83
C GLN A 215 -16.90 10.94 3.45
N GLN A 216 -16.57 12.15 3.90
CA GLN A 216 -17.29 13.37 3.53
C GLN A 216 -17.17 13.67 2.02
N SER A 217 -16.04 13.31 1.40
CA SER A 217 -15.81 13.40 -0.05
C SER A 217 -16.44 12.26 -0.86
N GLY A 218 -17.24 11.38 -0.24
CA GLY A 218 -17.95 10.31 -0.95
C GLY A 218 -17.12 9.07 -1.25
N ALA A 219 -16.03 8.84 -0.51
CA ALA A 219 -15.25 7.62 -0.65
C ALA A 219 -16.10 6.37 -0.37
N LEU A 220 -15.99 5.38 -1.26
CA LEU A 220 -16.71 4.11 -1.15
C LEU A 220 -15.97 3.19 -0.19
N ASN A 221 -16.62 2.80 0.91
CA ASN A 221 -16.10 1.81 1.84
C ASN A 221 -16.49 0.40 1.35
N LEU A 222 -15.66 -0.17 0.48
CA LEU A 222 -15.86 -1.48 -0.12
C LEU A 222 -15.15 -2.55 0.72
N GLN A 223 -15.78 -3.71 0.87
CA GLN A 223 -15.25 -4.82 1.63
C GLN A 223 -15.44 -6.11 0.84
N THR A 224 -14.35 -6.80 0.51
CA THR A 224 -14.37 -8.11 -0.13
C THR A 224 -13.76 -9.15 0.80
N ILE A 225 -14.15 -10.42 0.65
CA ILE A 225 -13.51 -11.53 1.34
C ILE A 225 -12.41 -12.06 0.43
N GLU A 226 -11.16 -11.87 0.85
CA GLU A 226 -9.99 -12.42 0.17
C GLU A 226 -9.40 -13.56 1.01
N ALA A 227 -9.47 -14.78 0.47
CA ALA A 227 -8.83 -15.96 1.04
C ALA A 227 -7.47 -16.18 0.39
N LYS A 228 -6.44 -16.36 1.21
CA LYS A 228 -5.08 -16.69 0.77
C LYS A 228 -4.76 -18.14 1.12
N PRO A 229 -4.18 -18.91 0.19
CA PRO A 229 -3.73 -20.25 0.50
C PRO A 229 -2.49 -20.24 1.38
N VAL A 230 -2.45 -21.14 2.36
CA VAL A 230 -1.25 -21.43 3.13
C VAL A 230 -0.58 -22.65 2.51
N ALA A 231 0.60 -22.45 1.94
CA ALA A 231 1.37 -23.49 1.28
C ALA A 231 2.59 -23.90 2.13
N VAL A 232 2.77 -25.22 2.33
CA VAL A 232 3.97 -25.81 2.95
C VAL A 232 4.50 -26.89 2.02
N ASP A 233 5.80 -26.83 1.68
CA ASP A 233 6.47 -27.75 0.76
C ASP A 233 5.73 -27.94 -0.58
N GLY A 234 5.19 -26.84 -1.12
CA GLY A 234 4.46 -26.84 -2.39
C GLY A 234 3.07 -27.48 -2.33
N ARG A 235 2.52 -27.68 -1.13
CA ARG A 235 1.15 -28.19 -0.92
C ARG A 235 0.32 -27.19 -0.13
N ILE A 236 -0.93 -26.99 -0.55
CA ILE A 236 -1.89 -26.18 0.20
C ILE A 236 -2.37 -26.97 1.41
N ILE A 237 -2.19 -26.41 2.60
CA ILE A 237 -2.60 -27.03 3.87
C ILE A 237 -3.74 -26.29 4.55
N ASP A 238 -3.99 -25.03 4.18
CA ASP A 238 -5.03 -24.19 4.80
C ASP A 238 -5.44 -23.04 3.86
N LEU A 239 -6.55 -22.37 4.20
CA LEU A 239 -7.01 -21.11 3.61
C LEU A 239 -7.27 -20.11 4.74
N VAL A 240 -6.61 -18.95 4.66
CA VAL A 240 -6.77 -17.89 5.66
C VAL A 240 -7.37 -16.65 5.03
N THR A 241 -8.34 -16.04 5.72
CA THR A 241 -8.89 -14.73 5.35
C THR A 241 -8.13 -13.64 6.09
N SER A 242 -7.78 -12.56 5.39
CA SER A 242 -7.21 -11.38 6.05
C SER A 242 -8.34 -10.49 6.54
N GLU A 243 -8.42 -10.26 7.85
CA GLU A 243 -9.35 -9.30 8.43
C GLU A 243 -8.73 -7.90 8.47
N ASN A 244 -9.55 -6.89 8.16
CA ASN A 244 -9.15 -5.51 8.35
C ASN A 244 -9.07 -5.18 9.85
N ASN A 245 -8.12 -4.33 10.23
CA ASN A 245 -7.92 -3.88 11.61
C ASN A 245 -7.40 -2.44 11.63
N ARG A 246 -7.35 -1.80 12.80
CA ARG A 246 -6.92 -0.40 12.91
C ARG A 246 -5.51 -0.14 12.40
N ALA A 247 -4.59 -1.09 12.55
CA ALA A 247 -3.23 -0.94 12.02
C ALA A 247 -3.18 -0.97 10.48
N ARG A 248 -4.04 -1.76 9.83
CA ARG A 248 -4.21 -1.73 8.37
C ARG A 248 -4.86 -0.43 7.90
N ASP A 249 -5.86 0.06 8.63
CA ASP A 249 -6.49 1.35 8.35
C ASP A 249 -5.47 2.51 8.40
N ILE A 250 -4.50 2.44 9.32
CA ILE A 250 -3.39 3.41 9.42
C ILE A 250 -2.59 3.44 8.12
N ILE A 251 -2.01 2.30 7.75
CA ILE A 251 -1.14 2.23 6.58
C ILE A 251 -1.92 2.54 5.30
N GLU A 252 -3.15 2.02 5.14
CA GLU A 252 -3.98 2.35 3.98
C GLU A 252 -4.21 3.87 3.85
N SER A 253 -4.60 4.52 4.95
CA SER A 253 -4.92 5.96 4.93
C SER A 253 -3.68 6.80 4.64
N PHE A 254 -2.53 6.41 5.20
CA PHE A 254 -1.26 7.07 4.95
C PHE A 254 -0.79 6.89 3.51
N MET A 255 -0.86 5.68 2.96
CA MET A 255 -0.50 5.45 1.56
C MET A 255 -1.43 6.20 0.58
N VAL A 256 -2.72 6.30 0.88
CA VAL A 256 -3.66 7.12 0.08
C VAL A 256 -3.31 8.60 0.14
N ALA A 257 -2.98 9.12 1.33
CA ALA A 257 -2.55 10.50 1.49
C ALA A 257 -1.22 10.78 0.77
N ALA A 258 -0.21 9.92 0.95
CA ALA A 258 1.09 10.03 0.28
C ALA A 258 0.96 10.00 -1.24
N ASN A 259 0.14 9.08 -1.78
CA ASN A 259 -0.10 9.01 -3.22
C ASN A 259 -0.77 10.28 -3.75
N THR A 260 -1.74 10.84 -3.01
CA THR A 260 -2.40 12.10 -3.35
C THR A 260 -1.44 13.29 -3.32
N GLU A 261 -0.58 13.38 -2.30
CA GLU A 261 0.37 14.50 -2.17
C GLU A 261 1.53 14.40 -3.15
N MET A 262 2.08 13.20 -3.40
CA MET A 262 3.05 12.98 -4.48
C MET A 262 2.45 13.36 -5.83
N ALA A 263 1.16 13.05 -6.01
CA ALA A 263 0.45 13.38 -7.22
C ALA A 263 0.38 14.90 -7.45
N GLN A 264 0.01 15.66 -6.43
CA GLN A 264 -0.05 17.12 -6.46
C GLN A 264 1.34 17.76 -6.60
N PHE A 265 2.36 17.21 -5.92
CA PHE A 265 3.74 17.67 -6.02
C PHE A 265 4.26 17.63 -7.45
N LEU A 266 4.13 16.49 -8.14
CA LEU A 266 4.56 16.35 -9.53
C LEU A 266 3.83 17.32 -10.47
N GLU A 267 2.55 17.56 -10.23
CA GLU A 267 1.77 18.53 -10.99
C GLU A 267 2.26 19.97 -10.76
N SER A 268 2.50 20.37 -9.51
CA SER A 268 3.01 21.70 -9.16
C SER A 268 4.41 21.97 -9.73
N GLU A 269 5.23 20.92 -9.84
CA GLU A 269 6.57 20.98 -10.43
C GLU A 269 6.54 20.88 -11.97
N GLY A 270 5.36 20.74 -12.58
CA GLY A 270 5.21 20.69 -14.03
C GLY A 270 5.70 19.39 -14.68
N TRP A 271 5.69 18.28 -13.93
CA TRP A 271 6.07 16.95 -14.43
C TRP A 271 4.85 16.10 -14.78
N PRO A 272 4.87 15.39 -15.92
CA PRO A 272 3.90 14.34 -16.20
C PRO A 272 3.99 13.23 -15.14
N SER A 273 2.85 12.63 -14.79
CA SER A 273 2.79 11.54 -13.83
C SER A 273 1.87 10.42 -14.31
N ILE A 274 2.11 9.21 -13.78
CA ILE A 274 1.22 8.07 -13.98
C ILE A 274 0.20 8.10 -12.85
N ARG A 275 -1.08 8.26 -13.19
CA ARG A 275 -2.21 8.29 -12.25
C ARG A 275 -2.97 6.99 -12.27
N ARG A 276 -3.42 6.54 -11.11
CA ARG A 276 -4.37 5.43 -10.99
C ARG A 276 -5.78 6.00 -10.88
N VAL A 277 -6.59 5.75 -11.89
CA VAL A 277 -7.96 6.30 -11.99
C VAL A 277 -8.98 5.18 -12.06
N VAL A 278 -10.13 5.36 -11.41
CA VAL A 278 -11.31 4.53 -11.63
C VAL A 278 -12.30 5.39 -12.39
N ARG A 279 -12.55 5.05 -13.66
CA ARG A 279 -13.44 5.86 -14.51
C ARG A 279 -14.87 5.81 -14.00
N THR A 280 -15.67 6.78 -14.44
CA THR A 280 -17.11 6.79 -14.22
C THR A 280 -17.73 5.44 -14.61
N PRO A 281 -18.49 4.78 -13.70
CA PRO A 281 -18.99 3.43 -13.92
C PRO A 281 -19.87 3.31 -15.17
N LYS A 282 -19.41 2.55 -16.18
CA LYS A 282 -20.22 2.28 -17.40
C LYS A 282 -21.50 1.49 -17.10
N ARG A 283 -21.57 0.80 -15.96
CA ARG A 283 -22.70 -0.03 -15.54
C ARG A 283 -23.50 0.57 -14.39
N TRP A 284 -23.50 1.90 -14.25
CA TRP A 284 -24.29 2.60 -13.23
C TRP A 284 -25.78 2.24 -13.20
N PRO A 285 -26.50 2.09 -14.33
CA PRO A 285 -27.91 1.67 -14.29
C PRO A 285 -28.12 0.35 -13.53
N ARG A 286 -27.15 -0.58 -13.63
CA ARG A 286 -27.21 -1.86 -12.91
C ARG A 286 -26.94 -1.67 -11.41
N ILE A 287 -26.06 -0.75 -11.03
CA ILE A 287 -25.85 -0.37 -9.62
C ILE A 287 -27.15 0.21 -9.03
N ALA A 288 -27.80 1.12 -9.76
CA ALA A 288 -29.08 1.69 -9.36
C ALA A 288 -30.20 0.64 -9.24
N GLU A 289 -30.26 -0.34 -10.15
CA GLU A 289 -31.18 -1.48 -10.03
C GLU A 289 -30.94 -2.33 -8.78
N ILE A 290 -29.68 -2.59 -8.43
CA ILE A 290 -29.33 -3.31 -7.19
C ILE A 290 -29.86 -2.53 -5.99
N ALA A 291 -29.58 -1.22 -5.90
CA ALA A 291 -30.06 -0.39 -4.80
C ALA A 291 -31.60 -0.40 -4.70
N LYS A 292 -32.29 -0.36 -5.85
CA LYS A 292 -33.75 -0.44 -5.91
C LYS A 292 -34.29 -1.78 -5.40
N GLY A 293 -33.55 -2.88 -5.61
CA GLY A 293 -33.87 -4.19 -5.03
C GLY A 293 -33.87 -4.19 -3.50
N PHE A 294 -33.12 -3.29 -2.87
CA PHE A 294 -33.13 -3.04 -1.43
C PHE A 294 -34.06 -1.89 -1.01
N GLY A 295 -34.92 -1.39 -1.91
CA GLY A 295 -35.87 -0.33 -1.61
C GLY A 295 -35.29 1.09 -1.60
N GLU A 296 -34.07 1.30 -2.10
CA GLU A 296 -33.43 2.62 -2.16
C GLU A 296 -33.25 3.10 -3.61
N ASN A 297 -33.36 4.40 -3.84
CA ASN A 297 -33.18 4.98 -5.16
C ASN A 297 -31.88 5.77 -5.20
N LEU A 298 -30.96 5.34 -6.06
CA LEU A 298 -29.79 6.12 -6.44
C LEU A 298 -30.16 7.11 -7.57
N PRO A 299 -29.43 8.22 -7.73
CA PRO A 299 -29.62 9.14 -8.84
C PRO A 299 -29.40 8.46 -10.20
N THR A 300 -29.97 9.04 -11.26
CA THR A 300 -29.81 8.52 -12.63
C THR A 300 -28.36 8.60 -13.10
N GLU A 301 -27.67 9.69 -12.74
CA GLU A 301 -26.26 9.88 -13.04
C GLU A 301 -25.39 9.30 -11.91
N PRO A 302 -24.18 8.78 -12.23
CA PRO A 302 -23.23 8.32 -11.24
C PRO A 302 -22.90 9.36 -10.18
N ASP A 303 -23.08 8.99 -8.91
CA ASP A 303 -22.79 9.85 -7.77
C ASP A 303 -22.17 9.01 -6.64
N SER A 304 -20.90 9.29 -6.35
CA SER A 304 -20.12 8.54 -5.34
C SER A 304 -20.70 8.71 -3.94
N GLY A 305 -21.15 9.93 -3.59
CA GLY A 305 -21.76 10.22 -2.28
C GLY A 305 -23.04 9.41 -2.02
N SER A 306 -23.96 9.37 -2.98
CA SER A 306 -25.19 8.57 -2.88
C SER A 306 -24.89 7.07 -2.80
N LEU A 307 -23.94 6.57 -3.58
CA LEU A 307 -23.52 5.18 -3.53
C LEU A 307 -22.83 4.85 -2.19
N ALA A 308 -21.96 5.73 -1.69
CA ALA A 308 -21.31 5.59 -0.38
C ALA A 308 -22.35 5.50 0.75
N ALA A 309 -23.35 6.39 0.73
CA ALA A 309 -24.42 6.40 1.73
C ALA A 309 -25.27 5.13 1.69
N PHE A 310 -25.61 4.63 0.49
CA PHE A 310 -26.29 3.34 0.30
C PHE A 310 -25.47 2.18 0.87
N LEU A 311 -24.18 2.09 0.52
CA LEU A 311 -23.29 1.04 0.99
C LEU A 311 -23.10 1.08 2.51
N ALA A 312 -22.96 2.27 3.10
CA ALA A 312 -22.83 2.43 4.54
C ALA A 312 -24.06 1.91 5.29
N ARG A 313 -25.27 2.21 4.81
CA ARG A 313 -26.52 1.66 5.37
C ARG A 313 -26.57 0.14 5.26
N ARG A 314 -26.26 -0.40 4.08
CA ARG A 314 -26.27 -1.85 3.86
C ARG A 314 -25.25 -2.60 4.72
N ARG A 315 -24.08 -2.02 4.95
CA ARG A 315 -23.08 -2.58 5.87
C ARG A 315 -23.59 -2.62 7.31
N ALA A 316 -24.31 -1.59 7.76
CA ALA A 316 -24.89 -1.55 9.09
C ALA A 316 -26.07 -2.52 9.26
N ASP A 317 -26.92 -2.63 8.23
CA ASP A 317 -28.13 -3.47 8.26
C ASP A 317 -27.81 -4.97 8.17
N ASP A 318 -26.86 -5.37 7.32
CA ASP A 318 -26.47 -6.76 7.09
C ASP A 318 -24.95 -6.89 6.91
N PRO A 319 -24.16 -6.79 7.99
CA PRO A 319 -22.71 -6.87 7.91
C PRO A 319 -22.19 -8.24 7.43
N VAL A 320 -23.00 -9.30 7.59
CA VAL A 320 -22.62 -10.68 7.23
C VAL A 320 -22.60 -10.85 5.71
N HIS A 321 -23.62 -10.36 5.00
CA HIS A 321 -23.72 -10.48 3.53
C HIS A 321 -23.24 -9.23 2.78
N PHE A 322 -22.89 -8.15 3.49
CA PHE A 322 -22.34 -6.94 2.87
C PHE A 322 -21.17 -7.21 1.91
N PRO A 323 -20.23 -8.13 2.18
CA PRO A 323 -19.14 -8.40 1.23
C PRO A 323 -19.60 -8.90 -0.14
N ASP A 324 -20.72 -9.63 -0.23
CA ASP A 324 -21.27 -10.11 -1.51
C ASP A 324 -21.88 -8.96 -2.33
N LEU A 325 -22.60 -8.06 -1.65
CA LEU A 325 -23.10 -6.83 -2.25
C LEU A 325 -21.93 -5.96 -2.72
N SER A 326 -20.93 -5.76 -1.86
CA SER A 326 -19.76 -4.94 -2.15
C SER A 326 -18.99 -5.47 -3.36
N LEU A 327 -18.74 -6.79 -3.44
CA LEU A 327 -18.12 -7.41 -4.61
C LEU A 327 -18.93 -7.22 -5.89
N SER A 328 -20.26 -7.29 -5.80
CA SER A 328 -21.14 -7.03 -6.94
C SER A 328 -21.01 -5.59 -7.43
N ILE A 329 -20.93 -4.63 -6.52
CA ILE A 329 -20.71 -3.21 -6.85
C ILE A 329 -19.31 -3.01 -7.45
N VAL A 330 -18.25 -3.57 -6.86
CA VAL A 330 -16.87 -3.53 -7.39
C VAL A 330 -16.82 -3.98 -8.86
N LYS A 331 -17.46 -5.11 -9.19
CA LYS A 331 -17.52 -5.65 -10.56
C LYS A 331 -18.26 -4.73 -11.54
N LEU A 332 -19.14 -3.86 -11.06
CA LEU A 332 -19.90 -2.93 -11.88
C LEU A 332 -19.23 -1.56 -12.01
N LEU A 333 -18.46 -1.13 -11.02
CA LEU A 333 -17.63 0.07 -11.09
C LEU A 333 -16.60 -0.05 -12.24
N GLY A 334 -15.97 -1.22 -12.35
CA GLY A 334 -14.91 -1.47 -13.33
C GLY A 334 -13.53 -1.51 -12.68
N ALA A 335 -12.51 -1.77 -13.49
CA ALA A 335 -11.13 -1.81 -13.02
C ALA A 335 -10.55 -0.39 -12.88
N GLY A 336 -9.62 -0.23 -11.94
CA GLY A 336 -8.72 0.93 -11.96
C GLY A 336 -7.72 0.79 -13.11
N GLU A 337 -7.42 1.91 -13.76
CA GLU A 337 -6.50 2.00 -14.89
C GLU A 337 -5.37 2.96 -14.56
N TYR A 338 -4.18 2.72 -15.12
CA TYR A 338 -3.09 3.69 -15.11
C TYR A 338 -3.17 4.58 -16.35
N THR A 339 -3.18 5.89 -16.16
CA THR A 339 -3.19 6.89 -17.23
C THR A 339 -2.06 7.88 -17.04
N VAL A 340 -1.53 8.41 -18.15
CA VAL A 340 -0.58 9.53 -18.09
C VAL A 340 -1.38 10.81 -17.95
N GLU A 341 -1.10 11.57 -16.90
CA GLU A 341 -1.61 12.93 -16.73
C GLU A 341 -0.49 13.93 -16.96
N ARG A 342 -0.79 14.99 -17.72
CA ARG A 342 0.14 16.08 -17.98
C ARG A 342 -0.26 17.29 -17.13
N PRO A 343 0.70 18.10 -16.67
CA PRO A 343 0.37 19.30 -15.91
C PRO A 343 -0.60 20.21 -16.66
N GLY A 344 -1.64 20.68 -15.97
CA GLY A 344 -2.63 21.61 -16.52
C GLY A 344 -3.67 21.00 -17.47
N THR A 345 -3.76 19.68 -17.57
CA THR A 345 -4.90 19.00 -18.24
C THR A 345 -5.92 18.55 -17.20
N GLU A 346 -7.22 18.76 -17.44
CA GLU A 346 -8.26 18.15 -16.61
C GLU A 346 -8.21 16.62 -16.75
N GLY A 347 -7.87 15.93 -15.65
CA GLY A 347 -7.95 14.48 -15.53
C GLY A 347 -9.35 13.98 -15.14
N GLU A 348 -9.57 12.67 -15.29
CA GLU A 348 -10.70 11.98 -14.66
C GLU A 348 -10.25 11.46 -13.29
N GLY A 349 -10.87 11.92 -12.19
CA GLY A 349 -10.55 11.46 -10.84
C GLY A 349 -11.11 12.36 -9.76
#